data_AF-A0A0K9PL98-F1
#
_entry.id   AF-A0A0K9PL98-F1
#
_cell.length_a   1.000
_cell.length_b   1.000
_cell.length_c   1.000
_cell.angle_alpha   90.00
_cell.angle_beta   90.00
_cell.angle_gamma   90.00
#
_symmetry.space_group_name_H-M   'P 1'
#
loop_
_entity.id
_entity.type
_entity.pdbx_description
1 polymer ?
#
loop_
_entity_poly.entity_id
_entity_poly.type
_entity_poly.pdbx_seq_one_letter_code
_entity_poly.pdbx_strand_id
1 'polypeptide(L)'
;MLRGSLVLQGFVNEYVNEEDKMLKLYQKPDLRHLELTWFYSGENQTSGVDVLNNLKLHFNLVELLIRLYCGVVFSDWLGCPEFSNLTHITLSHCFRCETLPPMGKLKSLKQLNIFELSKLE
;
A
#
# COMPACT_ATOMS: atom_id res chain seq x y z
N MET A 1 12.50 -4.10 19.57
CA MET A 1 11.50 -4.74 18.69
C MET A 1 10.31 -3.80 18.58
N LEU A 2 10.04 -3.23 17.40
CA LEU A 2 8.82 -2.44 17.19
C LEU A 2 7.65 -3.43 17.11
N ARG A 3 6.93 -3.65 18.22
CA ARG A 3 5.55 -4.17 18.20
C ARG A 3 4.69 -3.03 17.66
N GLY A 4 4.66 -2.89 16.36
CA GLY A 4 4.70 -1.55 15.80
C GLY A 4 3.72 -1.34 14.67
N SER A 5 3.04 -0.21 14.75
CA SER A 5 2.61 0.55 13.58
C SER A 5 3.84 1.15 12.89
N LEU A 6 3.85 1.18 11.57
CA LEU A 6 4.83 1.90 10.77
C LEU A 6 4.12 2.88 9.85
N VAL A 7 4.51 4.14 9.91
CA VAL A 7 4.02 5.20 9.02
C VAL A 7 5.18 5.63 8.13
N LEU A 8 5.02 5.49 6.83
CA LEU A 8 5.97 5.94 5.83
C LEU A 8 5.32 7.04 4.98
N GLN A 9 6.01 8.16 4.85
CA GLN A 9 5.54 9.33 4.13
C GLN A 9 6.61 9.79 3.13
N GLY A 10 6.16 10.44 2.07
CA GLY A 10 7.04 11.17 1.18
C GLY A 10 7.78 10.33 0.15
N PHE A 11 7.11 9.31 -0.36
CA PHE A 11 7.57 8.57 -1.53
C PHE A 11 7.68 9.52 -2.74
N VAL A 12 8.92 9.84 -3.13
CA VAL A 12 9.28 10.60 -4.35
C VAL A 12 10.42 9.84 -5.03
N ASN A 13 10.32 9.64 -6.35
CA ASN A 13 11.16 8.71 -7.13
C ASN A 13 12.67 9.05 -7.17
N GLU A 14 13.09 10.27 -6.82
CA GLU A 14 14.43 10.77 -7.17
C GLU A 14 15.60 10.21 -6.33
N TYR A 15 15.36 9.37 -5.32
CA TYR A 15 16.42 8.89 -4.42
C TYR A 15 16.34 7.40 -4.06
N VAL A 16 15.59 6.61 -4.83
CA VAL A 16 15.43 5.19 -4.51
C VAL A 16 16.45 4.35 -5.28
N ASN A 17 17.66 4.29 -4.73
CA ASN A 17 18.74 3.38 -5.11
C ASN A 17 18.16 1.95 -5.19
N GLU A 18 18.67 1.07 -6.07
CA GLU A 18 18.16 -0.31 -6.21
C GLU A 18 18.06 -1.07 -4.87
N GLU A 19 18.94 -0.78 -3.92
CA GLU A 19 18.93 -1.34 -2.56
C GLU A 19 17.89 -0.69 -1.63
N ASP A 20 17.57 0.59 -1.84
CA ASP A 20 16.55 1.36 -1.11
C ASP A 20 15.13 1.11 -1.66
N LYS A 21 15.01 0.59 -2.91
CA LYS A 21 13.74 0.15 -3.50
C LYS A 21 13.06 -0.92 -2.66
N MET A 22 13.87 -1.70 -1.96
CA MET A 22 13.40 -2.78 -1.10
C MET A 22 13.22 -2.24 0.31
N LEU A 23 12.10 -1.58 0.58
CA LEU A 23 11.67 -1.39 1.96
C LEU A 23 11.60 -2.78 2.61
N LYS A 24 12.58 -3.12 3.45
CA LYS A 24 12.79 -4.46 4.04
C LYS A 24 11.75 -4.76 5.14
N LEU A 25 10.47 -4.52 4.85
CA LEU A 25 9.35 -4.67 5.76
C LEU A 25 9.13 -6.13 6.15
N TYR A 26 9.53 -7.08 5.30
CA TYR A 26 9.58 -8.51 5.61
C TYR A 26 10.46 -8.84 6.83
N GLN A 27 11.44 -8.00 7.17
CA GLN A 27 12.28 -8.15 8.37
C GLN A 27 11.59 -7.65 9.65
N LYS A 28 10.32 -7.25 9.57
CA LYS A 28 9.51 -6.77 10.70
C LYS A 28 8.31 -7.71 10.95
N PRO A 29 8.52 -8.92 11.48
CA PRO A 29 7.46 -9.92 11.66
C PRO A 29 6.36 -9.48 12.65
N ASP A 30 6.66 -8.51 13.51
CA ASP A 30 5.74 -7.90 14.48
C ASP A 30 4.98 -6.69 13.91
N LEU A 31 5.20 -6.32 12.64
CA LEU A 31 4.45 -5.27 11.96
C LEU A 31 2.98 -5.71 11.84
N ARG A 32 2.08 -4.89 12.36
CA ARG A 32 0.61 -5.14 12.33
C ARG A 32 -0.15 -4.04 11.61
N HIS A 33 0.36 -2.81 11.62
CA HIS A 33 -0.24 -1.67 10.95
C HIS A 33 0.79 -1.00 10.04
N LEU A 34 0.39 -0.68 8.81
CA LEU A 34 1.22 0.02 7.83
C LEU A 34 0.43 1.18 7.24
N GLU A 35 1.00 2.38 7.32
CA GLU A 35 0.51 3.57 6.63
C GLU A 35 1.53 4.01 5.58
N LEU A 36 1.07 4.23 4.35
CA LEU A 36 1.87 4.71 3.23
C LEU A 36 1.22 5.97 2.66
N THR A 37 1.95 7.08 2.67
CA THR A 37 1.49 8.36 2.11
C THR A 37 2.46 8.89 1.08
N TRP A 38 1.97 9.15 -0.13
CA TRP A 38 2.76 9.79 -1.20
C TRP A 38 2.63 11.31 -1.13
N PHE A 39 3.67 12.03 -1.58
CA PHE A 39 3.54 13.46 -1.85
C PHE A 39 3.08 13.65 -3.29
N TYR A 40 1.89 14.24 -3.45
CA TYR A 40 1.37 14.62 -4.75
C TYR A 40 2.22 15.77 -5.33
N SER A 41 3.02 15.51 -6.37
CA SER A 41 3.91 16.55 -6.96
C SER A 41 3.76 16.73 -8.48
N GLY A 42 2.60 16.42 -9.07
CA GLY A 42 2.31 16.68 -10.49
C GLY A 42 2.48 15.47 -11.42
N GLU A 43 2.52 15.75 -12.73
CA GLU A 43 2.23 14.78 -13.81
C GLU A 43 3.35 13.75 -14.10
N ASN A 44 4.60 14.04 -13.71
CA ASN A 44 5.78 13.24 -14.07
C ASN A 44 6.30 12.33 -12.95
N GLN A 45 5.43 11.51 -12.35
CA GLN A 45 5.90 10.47 -11.43
C GLN A 45 5.72 9.07 -12.02
N THR A 46 6.86 8.41 -12.28
CA THR A 46 7.00 6.96 -12.37
C THR A 46 6.31 6.30 -11.18
N SER A 47 5.64 5.20 -11.48
CA SER A 47 4.32 4.88 -10.94
C SER A 47 4.38 4.47 -9.47
N GLY A 48 3.44 4.94 -8.64
CA GLY A 48 3.27 4.39 -7.29
C GLY A 48 3.15 2.85 -7.28
N VAL A 49 2.80 2.24 -8.42
CA VAL A 49 2.75 0.79 -8.64
C VAL A 49 4.11 0.15 -8.40
N ASP A 50 5.20 0.77 -8.85
CA ASP A 50 6.56 0.24 -8.68
C ASP A 50 6.97 0.21 -7.20
N VAL A 51 6.64 1.27 -6.45
CA VAL A 51 6.90 1.33 -5.01
C VAL A 51 6.12 0.23 -4.29
N LEU A 52 4.81 0.12 -4.54
CA LEU A 52 3.98 -0.92 -3.92
C LEU A 52 4.42 -2.34 -4.31
N ASN A 53 4.82 -2.57 -5.57
CA ASN A 53 5.29 -3.88 -6.06
C ASN A 53 6.59 -4.32 -5.38
N ASN A 54 7.46 -3.35 -5.06
CA ASN A 54 8.73 -3.63 -4.39
C ASN A 54 8.61 -3.80 -2.88
N LEU A 55 7.44 -3.52 -2.29
CA LEU A 55 7.19 -3.81 -0.88
C LEU A 55 7.14 -5.32 -0.65
N LYS A 56 8.25 -5.88 -0.18
CA LYS A 56 8.24 -7.22 0.42
C LYS A 56 7.70 -7.10 1.85
N LEU A 57 6.42 -7.36 2.01
CA LEU A 57 5.71 -7.34 3.30
C LEU A 57 5.72 -8.72 3.97
N HIS A 58 5.66 -8.71 5.31
CA HIS A 58 5.29 -9.92 6.04
C HIS A 58 3.77 -10.06 6.04
N PHE A 59 3.26 -11.28 5.88
CA PHE A 59 1.83 -11.60 5.82
C PHE A 59 1.06 -11.43 7.15
N ASN A 60 1.71 -10.88 8.18
CA ASN A 60 1.10 -10.67 9.49
C ASN A 60 0.43 -9.29 9.63
N LEU A 61 0.37 -8.53 8.54
CA LEU A 61 -0.26 -7.22 8.52
C LEU A 61 -1.77 -7.36 8.78
N VAL A 62 -2.28 -6.53 9.69
CA VAL A 62 -3.68 -6.52 10.13
C VAL A 62 -4.42 -5.29 9.59
N GLU A 63 -3.71 -4.16 9.50
CA GLU A 63 -4.26 -2.89 9.06
C GLU A 63 -3.35 -2.23 8.02
N LEU A 64 -3.97 -1.72 6.95
CA LEU A 64 -3.28 -0.98 5.89
C LEU A 64 -4.01 0.32 5.57
N LEU A 65 -3.25 1.40 5.53
CA LEU A 65 -3.71 2.73 5.12
C LEU A 65 -2.83 3.23 3.96
N ILE A 66 -3.45 3.55 2.84
CA ILE A 66 -2.78 4.15 1.68
C ILE A 66 -3.41 5.51 1.39
N ARG A 67 -2.58 6.55 1.35
CA ARG A 67 -3.00 7.94 1.09
C ARG A 67 -2.25 8.53 -0.10
N LEU A 68 -2.97 9.34 -0.88
CA LEU A 68 -2.40 10.16 -1.97
C LEU A 68 -1.65 9.34 -3.04
N TYR A 69 -2.03 8.06 -3.19
CA TYR A 69 -1.38 7.14 -4.11
C TYR A 69 -1.50 7.61 -5.55
N CYS A 70 -0.37 7.66 -6.26
CA CYS A 70 -0.29 8.19 -7.62
C CYS A 70 -0.34 7.12 -8.74
N GLY A 71 -0.44 5.84 -8.38
CA GLY A 71 -0.57 4.76 -9.37
C GLY A 71 -2.00 4.63 -9.91
N VAL A 72 -2.12 4.09 -11.12
CA VAL A 72 -3.42 3.82 -11.78
C VAL A 72 -4.06 2.51 -11.33
N VAL A 73 -3.24 1.57 -10.86
CA VAL A 73 -3.67 0.27 -10.31
C VAL A 73 -2.90 0.00 -9.03
N PHE A 74 -3.45 -0.81 -8.12
CA PHE A 74 -2.66 -1.30 -6.98
C PHE A 74 -1.93 -2.59 -7.33
N SER A 75 -0.88 -2.92 -6.58
CA SER A 75 -0.20 -4.20 -6.65
C SER A 75 -1.11 -5.38 -6.33
N ASP A 76 -0.93 -6.50 -7.02
CA ASP A 76 -1.74 -7.72 -6.86
C ASP A 76 -1.73 -8.27 -5.43
N TRP A 77 -0.61 -8.11 -4.72
CA TRP A 77 -0.46 -8.61 -3.35
C TRP A 77 -1.53 -8.06 -2.41
N LEU A 78 -2.07 -6.87 -2.68
CA LEU A 78 -3.14 -6.28 -1.87
C LEU A 78 -4.43 -7.12 -1.90
N GLY A 79 -4.66 -7.91 -2.95
CA GLY A 79 -5.77 -8.85 -3.06
C GLY A 79 -5.37 -10.33 -2.88
N CYS A 80 -4.13 -10.60 -2.45
CA CYS A 80 -3.62 -11.97 -2.36
C CYS A 80 -4.10 -12.69 -1.08
N PRO A 81 -4.53 -13.97 -1.16
CA PRO A 81 -4.98 -14.75 0.00
C PRO A 81 -3.95 -14.90 1.12
N GLU A 82 -2.66 -14.78 0.81
CA GLU A 82 -1.56 -14.84 1.76
C GLU A 82 -1.67 -13.74 2.82
N PHE A 83 -2.27 -12.59 2.49
CA PHE A 83 -2.60 -11.51 3.44
C PHE A 83 -3.89 -11.80 4.22
N SER A 84 -4.07 -13.06 4.61
CA SER A 84 -5.23 -13.55 5.37
C SER A 84 -5.40 -12.92 6.76
N ASN A 85 -4.42 -12.17 7.27
CA ASN A 85 -4.55 -11.44 8.54
C ASN A 85 -5.08 -10.01 8.38
N LEU A 86 -5.17 -9.51 7.14
CA LEU A 86 -5.60 -8.16 6.86
C LEU A 86 -7.10 -8.04 7.13
N THR A 87 -7.45 -7.20 8.11
CA THR A 87 -8.83 -7.00 8.58
C THR A 87 -9.36 -5.61 8.23
N HIS A 88 -8.48 -4.63 8.07
CA HIS A 88 -8.85 -3.24 7.79
C HIS A 88 -7.99 -2.67 6.66
N ILE A 89 -8.63 -2.16 5.62
CA ILE A 89 -7.99 -1.42 4.54
C ILE A 89 -8.64 -0.06 4.43
N THR A 90 -7.83 0.99 4.37
CA THR A 90 -8.30 2.34 4.03
C THR A 90 -7.51 2.88 2.85
N LEU A 91 -8.22 3.28 1.79
CA LEU A 91 -7.67 3.92 0.60
C LEU A 91 -8.23 5.34 0.53
N SER A 92 -7.35 6.34 0.46
CA SER A 92 -7.77 7.74 0.58
C SER A 92 -7.03 8.65 -0.40
N HIS A 93 -7.78 9.48 -1.14
CA HIS A 93 -7.24 10.45 -2.11
C HIS A 93 -6.35 9.79 -3.18
N CYS A 94 -6.70 8.57 -3.61
CA CYS A 94 -6.00 7.82 -4.65
C CYS A 94 -6.61 8.18 -6.03
N PHE A 95 -6.53 9.46 -6.41
CA PHE A 95 -7.31 10.06 -7.51
C PHE A 95 -7.08 9.47 -8.90
N ARG A 96 -5.95 8.78 -9.11
CA ARG A 96 -5.61 8.17 -10.40
C ARG A 96 -6.01 6.70 -10.49
N CYS A 97 -6.42 6.09 -9.37
CA CYS A 97 -6.73 4.68 -9.33
C CYS A 97 -8.02 4.38 -10.11
N GLU A 98 -7.90 3.48 -11.08
CA GLU A 98 -8.98 3.09 -11.99
C GLU A 98 -9.57 1.72 -11.58
N THR A 99 -8.78 0.85 -10.96
CA THR A 99 -9.24 -0.49 -10.53
C THR A 99 -8.66 -0.91 -9.19
N LEU A 100 -9.42 -1.76 -8.47
CA LEU A 100 -8.97 -2.44 -7.26
C LEU A 100 -8.57 -3.89 -7.56
N PRO A 101 -7.51 -4.41 -6.92
CA PRO A 101 -7.23 -5.84 -6.87
C PRO A 101 -8.41 -6.65 -6.32
N PRO A 102 -8.43 -7.98 -6.49
CA PRO A 102 -9.54 -8.84 -6.06
C PRO A 102 -9.70 -8.94 -4.52
N MET A 103 -10.16 -7.87 -3.87
CA MET A 103 -10.30 -7.78 -2.40
C MET A 103 -11.21 -8.87 -1.82
N GLY A 104 -12.13 -9.41 -2.63
CA GLY A 104 -13.00 -10.52 -2.23
C GLY A 104 -12.26 -11.83 -1.90
N LYS A 105 -10.97 -11.94 -2.22
CA LYS A 105 -10.13 -13.09 -1.83
C LYS A 105 -9.58 -12.98 -0.40
N LEU A 106 -9.65 -11.80 0.21
CA LEU A 106 -9.19 -11.55 1.58
C LEU A 106 -10.24 -12.00 2.59
N LYS A 107 -10.16 -13.27 3.02
CA LYS A 107 -11.18 -13.90 3.87
C LYS A 107 -11.39 -13.25 5.24
N SER A 108 -10.39 -12.54 5.76
CA SER A 108 -10.46 -11.88 7.07
C SER A 108 -10.79 -10.40 6.99
N LEU A 109 -10.95 -9.84 5.79
CA LEU A 109 -11.24 -8.42 5.62
C LEU A 109 -12.61 -8.10 6.24
N LYS A 110 -12.62 -7.24 7.25
CA LYS A 110 -13.81 -6.80 7.97
C LYS A 110 -14.28 -5.42 7.53
N GLN A 111 -13.33 -4.55 7.17
CA GLN A 111 -13.61 -3.18 6.78
C GLN A 111 -12.74 -2.78 5.59
N LEU A 112 -13.39 -2.25 4.56
CA LEU A 112 -12.77 -1.59 3.43
C LEU A 112 -13.34 -0.17 3.34
N ASN A 113 -12.52 0.82 3.65
CA ASN A 113 -12.89 2.22 3.56
C ASN A 113 -12.24 2.84 2.31
N ILE A 114 -13.06 3.45 1.47
CA ILE A 114 -12.64 4.10 0.24
C ILE A 114 -13.10 5.54 0.29
N PHE A 115 -12.15 6.47 0.18
CA PHE A 115 -12.41 7.91 0.17
C PHE A 115 -11.68 8.54 -1.01
N GLU A 116 -12.36 9.36 -1.81
CA GLU A 116 -11.71 10.17 -2.85
C GLU A 116 -10.91 9.33 -3.87
N LEU A 117 -11.52 8.26 -4.40
CA LEU A 117 -11.04 7.47 -5.55
C LEU A 117 -11.86 7.85 -6.80
N SER A 118 -11.61 9.05 -7.34
CA SER A 118 -12.45 9.69 -8.36
C SER A 118 -12.49 9.00 -9.72
N LYS A 119 -11.54 8.10 -10.02
CA LYS A 119 -11.44 7.36 -11.28
C LYS A 119 -11.81 5.87 -11.17
N LEU A 120 -12.19 5.39 -9.99
CA LEU A 120 -12.48 3.99 -9.78
C LEU A 120 -13.77 3.59 -10.52
N GLU A 121 -13.66 2.64 -11.44
CA GLU A 121 -14.79 2.06 -12.21
C GLU A 121 -15.56 0.97 -11.45
#